data_AF-A0A8J7GG91-F1
#
_entry.id   AF-A0A8J7GG91-F1
#
_cell.length_a   1.000
_cell.length_b   1.000
_cell.length_c   1.000
_cell.angle_alpha   90.00
_cell.angle_beta   90.00
_cell.angle_gamma   90.00
#
_symmetry.space_group_name_H-M   'P 1'
#
loop_
_entity.id
_entity.type
_entity.pdbx_description
1 polymer ?
#
loop_
_entity_poly.entity_id
_entity_poly.type
_entity_poly.pdbx_seq_one_letter_code
_entity_poly.pdbx_strand_id
1 'polypeptide(L)'
;MHDYQPGYPIDCRTASMRDRAARGHLGDFEYAAARVMARFTGERVVIQDDNSVNGMADLRIDYRDGVAGFAEVVTDIDRDYSAMVSAVRNNQQIPAPALGRIWWVTLSARAQLRNLTKALPNKLLAVQQSGALFEIVHWEQHLESHASDAVRDLASLGVVQLASRQVQPDEDGKILIHGEGTGGPAELNWTAFTEWLTQFLFGTQQADVRRKLAATNAEERHAFVGASFSTPWAAYHSLSDDYRELPTEHPELPAEITHLWVWSYPLGRCIAWFPDDGWFDPSTRWATP
;
A
#
# COMPACT_ATOMS: atom_id res chain seq x y z
N MET A 1 6.99 -31.34 11.40
CA MET A 1 8.11 -30.50 10.95
C MET A 1 7.93 -30.35 9.46
N HIS A 2 7.66 -29.15 8.96
CA HIS A 2 7.69 -28.92 7.52
C HIS A 2 9.16 -28.98 7.07
N ASP A 3 9.45 -29.77 6.04
CA ASP A 3 10.78 -29.83 5.45
C ASP A 3 11.14 -28.45 4.88
N TYR A 4 12.38 -28.03 5.11
CA TYR A 4 12.90 -26.79 4.55
C TYR A 4 12.87 -26.87 3.02
N GLN A 5 12.26 -25.86 2.39
CA GLN A 5 12.26 -25.69 0.94
C GLN A 5 12.94 -24.36 0.59
N PRO A 6 14.04 -24.36 -0.19
CA PRO A 6 14.69 -23.13 -0.62
C PRO A 6 13.70 -22.15 -1.29
N GLY A 7 13.78 -20.88 -0.92
CA GLY A 7 12.88 -19.83 -1.43
C GLY A 7 11.50 -19.79 -0.76
N TYR A 8 11.24 -20.62 0.25
CA TYR A 8 10.01 -20.60 1.04
C TYR A 8 10.34 -20.46 2.53
N PRO A 9 9.56 -19.66 3.27
CA PRO A 9 9.77 -19.52 4.69
C PRO A 9 9.24 -20.74 5.46
N ILE A 10 9.81 -20.99 6.63
CA ILE A 10 9.27 -21.93 7.60
C ILE A 10 8.31 -21.16 8.49
N ASP A 11 7.03 -21.53 8.46
CA ASP A 11 5.98 -20.83 9.20
C ASP A 11 5.70 -21.52 10.54
N CYS A 12 6.24 -20.98 11.64
CA CYS A 12 6.03 -21.51 12.99
C CYS A 12 4.69 -21.07 13.61
N ARG A 13 3.92 -20.20 12.94
CA ARG A 13 2.64 -19.74 13.46
C ARG A 13 1.64 -20.90 13.55
N THR A 14 0.66 -20.79 14.43
CA THR A 14 -0.41 -21.80 14.50
C THR A 14 -1.33 -21.73 13.28
N ALA A 15 -2.09 -22.79 13.00
CA ALA A 15 -3.07 -22.78 11.90
C ALA A 15 -4.09 -21.62 12.04
N SER A 16 -4.55 -21.36 13.27
CA SER A 16 -5.45 -20.24 13.54
C SER A 16 -4.83 -18.87 13.26
N MET A 17 -3.51 -18.72 13.49
CA MET A 17 -2.80 -17.47 13.19
C MET A 17 -2.66 -17.26 11.68
N ARG A 18 -2.28 -18.30 10.94
CA ARG A 18 -2.22 -18.26 9.47
C ARG A 18 -3.58 -17.93 8.86
N ASP A 19 -4.65 -18.59 9.32
CA ASP A 19 -6.01 -18.32 8.86
C ASP A 19 -6.44 -16.87 9.12
N ARG A 20 -6.03 -16.30 10.26
CA ARG A 20 -6.30 -14.91 10.59
C ARG A 20 -5.51 -13.97 9.69
N ALA A 21 -4.22 -14.23 9.47
CA ALA A 21 -3.36 -13.43 8.60
C ALA A 21 -3.89 -13.44 7.16
N ALA A 22 -4.23 -14.61 6.62
CA ALA A 22 -4.78 -14.77 5.27
C ALA A 22 -6.09 -14.01 5.03
N ARG A 23 -6.89 -13.75 6.08
CA ARG A 23 -8.12 -12.95 6.02
C ARG A 23 -7.89 -11.44 6.17
N GLY A 24 -6.66 -11.00 6.39
CA GLY A 24 -6.29 -9.59 6.48
C GLY A 24 -6.60 -8.84 5.18
N HIS A 25 -6.70 -7.51 5.25
CA HIS A 25 -7.02 -6.66 4.10
C HIS A 25 -6.01 -6.78 2.95
N LEU A 26 -4.75 -7.06 3.30
CA LEU A 26 -3.63 -7.34 2.41
C LEU A 26 -3.30 -8.85 2.37
N GLY A 27 -4.19 -9.75 2.81
CA GLY A 27 -3.84 -11.15 3.01
C GLY A 27 -2.67 -11.34 3.98
N ASP A 28 -1.94 -12.44 3.83
CA ASP A 28 -0.81 -12.78 4.69
C ASP A 28 0.48 -12.08 4.21
N PHE A 29 0.56 -10.77 4.45
CA PHE A 29 1.69 -9.95 4.05
C PHE A 29 3.02 -10.40 4.69
N GLU A 30 2.98 -10.85 5.94
CA GLU A 30 4.15 -11.41 6.64
C GLU A 30 4.73 -12.63 5.90
N TYR A 31 3.87 -13.57 5.50
CA TYR A 31 4.31 -14.71 4.69
C TYR A 31 4.87 -14.27 3.33
N ALA A 32 4.25 -13.27 2.69
CA ALA A 32 4.71 -12.74 1.41
C ALA A 32 6.10 -12.08 1.54
N ALA A 33 6.31 -11.26 2.57
CA ALA A 33 7.60 -10.64 2.89
C ALA A 33 8.67 -11.70 3.19
N ALA A 34 8.35 -12.67 4.05
CA ALA A 34 9.25 -13.77 4.36
C ALA A 34 9.65 -14.58 3.11
N ARG A 35 8.73 -14.76 2.16
CA ARG A 35 9.01 -15.40 0.88
C ARG A 35 9.94 -14.57 0.00
N VAL A 36 9.75 -13.26 -0.07
CA VAL A 36 10.67 -12.36 -0.80
C VAL A 36 12.07 -12.47 -0.23
N MET A 37 12.21 -12.39 1.09
CA MET A 37 13.51 -12.51 1.76
C MET A 37 14.15 -13.89 1.55
N ALA A 38 13.37 -14.98 1.65
CA ALA A 38 13.86 -16.33 1.41
C ALA A 38 14.34 -16.53 -0.03
N ARG A 39 13.64 -15.97 -1.01
CA ARG A 39 14.03 -16.07 -2.43
C ARG A 39 15.25 -15.24 -2.76
N PHE A 40 15.36 -14.05 -2.17
CA PHE A 40 16.53 -13.18 -2.34
C PHE A 40 17.78 -13.77 -1.72
N THR A 41 17.71 -14.10 -0.42
CA THR A 41 18.88 -14.59 0.32
C THR A 41 19.26 -16.02 -0.08
N GLY A 42 18.28 -16.85 -0.44
CA GLY A 42 18.48 -18.29 -0.61
C GLY A 42 18.73 -19.02 0.72
N GLU A 43 18.52 -18.31 1.83
CA GLU A 43 18.75 -18.79 3.19
C GLU A 43 17.46 -19.25 3.86
N ARG A 44 17.62 -19.85 5.03
CA ARG A 44 16.50 -20.33 5.82
C ARG A 44 15.85 -19.17 6.56
N VAL A 45 14.70 -18.73 6.04
CA VAL A 45 13.86 -17.72 6.69
C VAL A 45 12.77 -18.41 7.50
N VAL A 46 12.58 -17.99 8.75
CA VAL A 46 11.58 -18.51 9.69
C VAL A 46 10.65 -17.37 10.10
N ILE A 47 9.34 -17.58 9.95
CA ILE A 47 8.32 -16.75 10.59
C ILE A 47 8.20 -17.27 12.01
N GLN A 48 8.77 -16.56 12.98
CA GLN A 48 9.01 -17.08 14.33
C GLN A 48 8.08 -16.47 15.39
N ASP A 49 7.43 -15.33 15.17
CA ASP A 49 6.47 -14.78 16.13
C ASP A 49 5.20 -15.64 16.15
N ASP A 50 5.14 -16.55 17.13
CA ASP A 50 4.01 -17.41 17.42
C ASP A 50 3.22 -16.95 18.66
N ASN A 51 3.50 -15.73 19.16
CA ASN A 51 3.03 -15.18 20.43
C ASN A 51 3.44 -15.98 21.70
N SER A 52 4.44 -16.86 21.62
CA SER A 52 4.94 -17.58 22.81
C SER A 52 5.78 -16.70 23.74
N VAL A 53 6.49 -15.71 23.19
CA VAL A 53 7.32 -14.75 23.94
C VAL A 53 6.99 -13.33 23.50
N ASN A 54 6.84 -12.43 24.47
CA ASN A 54 6.55 -11.03 24.19
C ASN A 54 7.77 -10.35 23.52
N GLY A 55 7.53 -9.68 22.40
CA GLY A 55 8.55 -8.90 21.70
C GLY A 55 9.50 -9.72 20.84
N MET A 56 9.07 -10.90 20.38
CA MET A 56 9.79 -11.61 19.32
C MET A 56 9.77 -10.80 18.03
N ALA A 57 10.89 -10.87 17.30
CA ALA A 57 10.93 -10.35 15.95
C ALA A 57 10.09 -11.26 15.03
N ASP A 58 9.33 -10.69 14.09
CA ASP A 58 8.43 -11.43 13.21
C ASP A 58 9.19 -12.54 12.44
N LEU A 59 10.33 -12.16 11.83
CA LEU A 59 11.16 -13.05 11.02
C LEU A 59 12.57 -13.24 11.57
N ARG A 60 13.14 -14.41 11.30
CA ARG A 60 14.55 -14.75 11.50
C ARG A 60 15.15 -15.31 10.23
N ILE A 61 16.38 -14.92 9.90
CA ILE A 61 17.16 -15.42 8.77
C ILE A 61 18.35 -16.16 9.37
N ASP A 62 18.47 -17.46 9.10
CA ASP A 62 19.65 -18.24 9.49
C ASP A 62 20.65 -18.26 8.32
N TYR A 63 21.69 -17.44 8.39
CA TYR A 63 22.76 -17.40 7.39
C TYR A 63 23.70 -18.61 7.54
N ARG A 64 24.34 -19.01 6.43
CA ARG A 64 25.25 -20.16 6.41
C ARG A 64 26.50 -20.01 7.25
N ASP A 65 26.92 -18.77 7.51
CA ASP A 65 28.05 -18.45 8.39
C ASP A 65 27.70 -18.57 9.88
N GLY A 66 26.43 -18.82 10.21
CA GLY A 66 25.92 -19.00 11.55
C GLY A 66 25.47 -17.71 12.23
N VAL A 67 25.59 -16.55 11.57
CA VAL A 67 25.02 -15.28 12.04
C VAL A 67 23.52 -15.28 11.73
N ALA A 68 22.71 -14.67 12.59
CA ALA A 68 21.28 -14.56 12.38
C ALA A 68 20.88 -13.11 12.09
N GLY A 69 20.14 -12.91 11.01
CA GLY A 69 19.41 -11.68 10.74
C GLY A 69 17.99 -11.74 11.32
N PHE A 70 17.42 -10.59 11.65
CA PHE A 70 16.04 -10.51 12.14
C PHE A 70 15.27 -9.42 11.42
N ALA A 71 14.00 -9.65 11.14
CA ALA A 71 13.15 -8.67 10.49
C ALA A 71 11.82 -8.44 11.22
N GLU A 72 11.35 -7.21 11.16
CA GLU A 72 9.99 -6.83 11.49
C GLU A 72 9.24 -6.47 10.22
N VAL A 73 8.01 -6.96 10.09
CA VAL A 73 7.15 -6.74 8.93
C VAL A 73 6.02 -5.80 9.31
N VAL A 74 6.01 -4.62 8.69
CA VAL A 74 5.05 -3.57 8.98
C VAL A 74 4.38 -3.08 7.71
N THR A 75 3.14 -2.61 7.82
CA THR A 75 2.42 -2.00 6.70
C THR A 75 2.02 -0.58 7.05
N ASP A 76 2.14 0.33 6.10
CA ASP A 76 1.62 1.68 6.21
C ASP A 76 0.13 1.65 5.87
N ILE A 77 -0.69 1.24 6.83
CA ILE A 77 -2.15 1.22 6.71
C ILE A 77 -2.72 2.13 7.79
N ASP A 78 -3.40 3.18 7.36
CA ASP A 78 -4.31 3.91 8.22
C ASP A 78 -5.55 3.02 8.45
N ARG A 79 -5.81 2.70 9.72
CA ARG A 79 -6.93 1.82 10.12
C ARG A 79 -8.29 2.40 9.72
N ASP A 80 -8.45 3.71 9.75
CA ASP A 80 -9.68 4.39 9.34
C ASP A 80 -9.84 4.34 7.82
N TYR A 81 -8.71 4.41 7.10
CA TYR A 81 -8.66 4.36 5.65
C TYR A 81 -8.82 2.92 5.09
N SER A 82 -8.40 1.88 5.84
CA SER A 82 -8.48 0.47 5.45
C SER A 82 -9.92 -0.04 5.21
N ALA A 83 -10.85 0.43 6.05
CA ALA A 83 -12.27 0.13 5.90
C ALA A 83 -12.83 0.73 4.60
N MET A 84 -12.42 1.96 4.27
CA MET A 84 -12.82 2.62 3.03
C MET A 84 -12.24 1.90 1.81
N VAL A 85 -10.94 1.59 1.78
CA VAL A 85 -10.33 0.96 0.60
C VAL A 85 -10.85 -0.44 0.35
N SER A 86 -11.05 -1.24 1.40
CA SER A 86 -11.71 -2.55 1.26
C SER A 86 -13.10 -2.42 0.63
N ALA A 87 -13.82 -1.37 0.98
CA ALA A 87 -15.14 -1.09 0.43
C ALA A 87 -15.05 -0.57 -1.02
N VAL A 88 -14.09 0.31 -1.35
CA VAL A 88 -13.83 0.83 -2.71
C VAL A 88 -13.41 -0.31 -3.64
N ARG A 89 -12.51 -1.20 -3.23
CA ARG A 89 -12.05 -2.34 -4.04
C ARG A 89 -13.21 -3.19 -4.56
N ASN A 90 -14.24 -3.40 -3.74
CA ASN A 90 -15.43 -4.18 -4.11
C ASN A 90 -16.43 -3.39 -4.96
N ASN A 91 -16.26 -2.07 -5.11
CA ASN A 91 -17.17 -1.16 -5.81
C ASN A 91 -16.42 -0.21 -6.76
N GLN A 92 -15.25 -0.61 -7.27
CA GLN A 92 -14.39 0.25 -8.10
C GLN A 92 -15.12 0.76 -9.35
N GLN A 93 -16.10 0.01 -9.84
CA GLN A 93 -16.90 0.39 -11.00
C GLN A 93 -18.39 0.22 -10.72
N ILE A 94 -19.16 1.26 -11.02
CA ILE A 94 -20.62 1.22 -11.02
C ILE A 94 -21.10 1.46 -12.47
N PRO A 95 -21.79 0.49 -13.10
CA PRO A 95 -22.46 0.72 -14.37
C PRO A 95 -23.52 1.82 -14.22
N ALA A 96 -23.50 2.82 -15.10
CA ALA A 96 -24.40 3.96 -15.05
C ALA A 96 -24.77 4.42 -16.48
N PRO A 97 -25.47 3.58 -17.26
CA PRO A 97 -25.71 3.84 -18.69
C PRO A 97 -26.55 5.09 -18.98
N ALA A 98 -27.28 5.60 -17.98
CA ALA A 98 -28.00 6.87 -18.08
C ALA A 98 -27.08 8.11 -18.04
N LEU A 99 -25.80 7.94 -17.65
CA LEU A 99 -24.80 9.00 -17.71
C LEU A 99 -24.20 9.04 -19.12
N GLY A 100 -24.11 10.24 -19.70
CA GLY A 100 -23.44 10.43 -21.00
C GLY A 100 -21.92 10.53 -20.88
N ARG A 101 -21.38 10.19 -19.71
CA ARG A 101 -20.00 10.43 -19.31
C ARG A 101 -19.48 9.30 -18.43
N ILE A 102 -18.16 9.13 -18.48
CA ILE A 102 -17.42 8.33 -17.51
C ILE A 102 -16.95 9.29 -16.41
N TRP A 103 -17.26 8.96 -15.16
CA TRP A 103 -16.92 9.78 -13.99
C TRP A 103 -15.87 9.11 -13.14
N TRP A 104 -14.85 9.85 -12.73
CA TRP A 104 -13.89 9.48 -11.69
C TRP A 104 -14.30 10.23 -10.43
N VAL A 105 -14.55 9.47 -9.36
CA VAL A 105 -15.04 9.98 -8.08
C VAL A 105 -14.05 9.56 -7.00
N THR A 106 -13.38 10.52 -6.41
CA THR A 106 -12.45 10.28 -5.30
C THR A 106 -13.16 10.52 -3.97
N LEU A 107 -13.04 9.56 -3.06
CA LEU A 107 -13.74 9.53 -1.78
C LEU A 107 -12.78 9.68 -0.62
N SER A 108 -13.13 10.53 0.35
CA SER A 108 -12.43 10.58 1.64
C SER A 108 -12.75 9.36 2.50
N ALA A 109 -11.92 9.11 3.52
CA ALA A 109 -12.15 8.06 4.53
C ALA A 109 -13.49 8.20 5.28
N ARG A 110 -14.12 9.39 5.25
CA ARG A 110 -15.42 9.67 5.89
C ARG A 110 -16.62 9.28 5.02
N ALA A 111 -16.41 8.91 3.75
CA ALA A 111 -17.48 8.60 2.83
C ALA A 111 -18.27 7.36 3.28
N GLN A 112 -19.59 7.48 3.38
CA GLN A 112 -20.47 6.35 3.66
C GLN A 112 -20.72 5.54 2.39
N LEU A 113 -19.75 4.71 1.99
CA LEU A 113 -19.74 4.10 0.66
C LEU A 113 -21.04 3.38 0.29
N ARG A 114 -21.66 2.63 1.20
CA ARG A 114 -22.94 1.92 0.91
C ARG A 114 -24.09 2.84 0.52
N ASN A 115 -24.16 4.02 1.14
CA ASN A 115 -25.18 5.01 0.83
C ASN A 115 -24.79 5.79 -0.42
N LEU A 116 -23.49 6.09 -0.55
CA LEU A 116 -22.94 6.86 -1.64
C LEU A 116 -23.04 6.11 -2.99
N THR A 117 -22.69 4.83 -3.06
CA THR A 117 -22.76 4.05 -4.31
C THR A 117 -24.18 3.96 -4.87
N LYS A 118 -25.20 3.94 -3.98
CA LYS A 118 -26.61 4.01 -4.38
C LYS A 118 -27.03 5.41 -4.86
N ALA A 119 -26.49 6.46 -4.25
CA ALA A 119 -26.85 7.84 -4.56
C ALA A 119 -26.11 8.43 -5.77
N LEU A 120 -24.88 7.96 -6.04
CA LEU A 120 -23.97 8.52 -7.02
C LEU A 120 -24.57 8.63 -8.44
N PRO A 121 -25.22 7.60 -9.01
CA PRO A 121 -25.78 7.71 -10.36
C PRO A 121 -26.75 8.89 -10.51
N ASN A 122 -27.66 9.06 -9.54
CA ASN A 122 -28.66 10.13 -9.58
C ASN A 122 -28.03 11.51 -9.34
N LYS A 123 -27.06 11.61 -8.42
CA LYS A 123 -26.39 12.88 -8.13
C LYS A 123 -25.49 13.32 -9.29
N LEU A 124 -24.73 12.42 -9.90
CA LEU A 124 -23.90 12.73 -11.06
C LEU A 124 -24.75 13.07 -12.30
N LEU A 125 -25.93 12.45 -12.45
CA LEU A 125 -26.87 12.85 -13.49
C LEU A 125 -27.36 14.29 -13.27
N ALA A 126 -27.68 14.68 -12.04
CA ALA A 126 -28.06 16.05 -11.70
C ALA A 126 -26.92 17.05 -11.97
N VAL A 127 -25.68 16.68 -11.63
CA VAL A 127 -24.48 17.48 -11.97
C VAL A 127 -24.38 17.67 -13.49
N GLN A 128 -24.49 16.59 -14.27
CA GLN A 128 -24.46 16.64 -15.73
C GLN A 128 -25.57 17.51 -16.31
N GLN A 129 -26.80 17.38 -15.80
CA GLN A 129 -27.96 18.18 -16.22
C GLN A 129 -27.83 19.66 -15.85
N SER A 130 -27.09 19.98 -14.78
CA SER A 130 -26.78 21.36 -14.40
C SER A 130 -25.72 22.02 -15.29
N GLY A 131 -25.10 21.27 -16.20
CA GLY A 131 -24.01 21.76 -17.05
C GLY A 131 -22.67 21.93 -16.34
N ALA A 132 -22.54 21.48 -15.09
CA ALA A 132 -21.27 21.46 -14.38
C ALA A 132 -20.40 20.32 -14.94
N LEU A 133 -19.42 20.69 -15.78
CA LEU A 133 -18.52 19.76 -16.44
C LEU A 133 -17.16 19.77 -15.75
N PHE A 134 -16.75 18.60 -15.24
CA PHE A 134 -15.46 18.36 -14.63
C PHE A 134 -14.62 17.58 -15.63
N GLU A 135 -13.93 18.23 -16.56
CA GLU A 135 -13.12 17.51 -17.55
C GLU A 135 -11.89 16.89 -16.89
N ILE A 136 -11.47 15.70 -17.33
CA ILE A 136 -10.35 14.93 -16.71
C ILE A 136 -9.02 15.70 -16.63
N VAL A 137 -8.87 16.76 -17.42
CA VAL A 137 -7.70 17.66 -17.41
C VAL A 137 -7.70 18.66 -16.24
N HIS A 138 -8.80 18.78 -15.49
CA HIS A 138 -8.92 19.69 -14.35
C HIS A 138 -9.67 19.02 -13.19
N TRP A 139 -8.91 18.62 -12.17
CA TRP A 139 -9.46 18.05 -10.95
C TRP A 139 -9.94 19.18 -10.04
N GLU A 140 -11.24 19.26 -9.80
CA GLU A 140 -11.78 20.21 -8.82
C GLU A 140 -11.67 19.61 -7.41
N GLN A 141 -11.00 20.34 -6.52
CA GLN A 141 -10.76 19.94 -5.13
C GLN A 141 -11.55 20.79 -4.12
N HIS A 142 -12.31 21.80 -4.58
CA HIS A 142 -13.10 22.69 -3.73
C HIS A 142 -14.61 22.55 -3.97
N LEU A 143 -15.08 21.29 -4.00
CA LEU A 143 -16.47 20.92 -4.28
C LEU A 143 -17.46 21.56 -3.30
N GLU A 144 -17.05 21.76 -2.04
CA GLU A 144 -17.83 22.39 -0.95
C GLU A 144 -18.29 23.82 -1.30
N SER A 145 -17.48 24.56 -2.07
CA SER A 145 -17.74 25.94 -2.47
C SER A 145 -18.27 26.08 -3.90
N HIS A 146 -18.45 24.96 -4.60
CA HIS A 146 -18.86 24.98 -6.01
C HIS A 146 -20.27 25.56 -6.17
N ALA A 147 -20.55 26.29 -7.26
CA ALA A 147 -21.81 27.01 -7.45
C ALA A 147 -23.05 26.10 -7.50
N SER A 148 -22.93 24.90 -8.08
CA SER A 148 -23.99 23.90 -8.19
C SER A 148 -24.29 23.19 -6.87
N ASP A 149 -25.55 23.23 -6.42
CA ASP A 149 -26.04 22.50 -5.24
C ASP A 149 -25.74 20.99 -5.32
N ALA A 150 -25.90 20.40 -6.50
CA ALA A 150 -25.65 18.97 -6.72
C ALA A 150 -24.18 18.59 -6.46
N VAL A 151 -23.25 19.53 -6.68
CA VAL A 151 -21.81 19.32 -6.42
C VAL A 151 -21.50 19.45 -4.93
N ARG A 152 -22.06 20.47 -4.26
CA ARG A 152 -21.90 20.63 -2.80
C ARG A 152 -22.50 19.44 -2.03
N ASP A 153 -23.62 18.93 -2.52
CA ASP A 153 -24.26 17.71 -2.03
C ASP A 153 -23.32 16.50 -2.11
N LEU A 154 -22.54 16.36 -3.19
CA LEU A 154 -21.55 15.28 -3.31
C LEU A 154 -20.41 15.44 -2.29
N ALA A 155 -19.95 16.68 -2.07
CA ALA A 155 -18.94 16.99 -1.06
C ALA A 155 -19.40 16.56 0.34
N SER A 156 -20.65 16.87 0.70
CA SER A 156 -21.23 16.48 2.00
C SER A 156 -21.32 14.96 2.22
N LEU A 157 -21.25 14.17 1.14
CA LEU A 157 -21.23 12.70 1.20
C LEU A 157 -19.83 12.12 1.21
N GLY A 158 -18.80 12.97 1.28
CA GLY A 158 -17.40 12.59 1.35
C GLY A 158 -16.71 12.45 -0.01
N VAL A 159 -17.30 12.95 -1.10
CA VAL A 159 -16.61 13.09 -2.39
C VAL A 159 -15.66 14.29 -2.30
N VAL A 160 -14.38 14.07 -2.48
CA VAL A 160 -13.36 15.13 -2.36
C VAL A 160 -12.86 15.63 -3.70
N GLN A 161 -13.04 14.85 -4.76
CA GLN A 161 -12.57 15.20 -6.09
C GLN A 161 -13.40 14.49 -7.16
N LEU A 162 -13.66 15.22 -8.26
CA LEU A 162 -14.43 14.76 -9.40
C LEU A 162 -13.68 15.07 -10.70
N ALA A 163 -13.76 14.12 -11.62
CA ALA A 163 -13.37 14.29 -13.02
C ALA A 163 -14.29 13.45 -13.90
N SER A 164 -14.34 13.77 -15.19
CA SER A 164 -15.19 13.08 -16.15
C SER A 164 -14.71 13.29 -17.57
N ARG A 165 -15.15 12.40 -18.48
CA ARG A 165 -15.06 12.59 -19.93
C ARG A 165 -16.32 12.09 -20.60
N GLN A 166 -16.59 12.51 -21.83
CA GLN A 166 -17.66 11.91 -22.63
C GLN A 166 -17.39 10.43 -22.93
N VAL A 167 -18.47 9.66 -23.02
CA VAL A 167 -18.41 8.27 -23.51
C VAL A 167 -18.03 8.25 -24.99
N GLN A 168 -17.26 7.24 -25.40
CA GLN A 168 -16.98 6.96 -26.81
C GLN A 168 -18.10 6.10 -27.44
N PRO A 169 -18.18 5.97 -28.78
CA PRO A 169 -19.29 5.27 -29.46
C PRO A 169 -19.52 3.80 -29.04
N ASP A 170 -18.52 3.17 -28.42
CA ASP A 170 -18.51 1.79 -27.94
C ASP A 170 -18.43 1.69 -26.40
N GLU A 171 -18.67 2.80 -25.69
CA GLU A 171 -18.63 2.85 -24.23
C GLU A 171 -19.97 3.27 -23.62
N ASP A 172 -20.32 2.60 -22.52
CA ASP A 172 -21.42 3.03 -21.66
C ASP A 172 -20.93 3.97 -20.54
N GLY A 173 -21.84 4.82 -20.08
CA GLY A 173 -21.64 5.62 -18.87
C GLY A 173 -21.31 4.73 -17.68
N LYS A 174 -20.30 5.11 -16.91
CA LYS A 174 -19.87 4.41 -15.70
C LYS A 174 -19.21 5.35 -14.71
N ILE A 175 -19.17 4.91 -13.46
CA ILE A 175 -18.56 5.63 -12.35
C ILE A 175 -17.41 4.79 -11.84
N LEU A 176 -16.22 5.39 -11.81
CA LEU A 176 -14.99 4.82 -11.31
C LEU A 176 -14.69 5.44 -9.95
N ILE A 177 -14.62 4.61 -8.92
CA ILE A 177 -14.46 5.05 -7.54
C ILE A 177 -13.01 4.86 -7.10
N HIS A 178 -12.44 5.93 -6.54
CA HIS A 178 -11.08 6.00 -6.01
C HIS A 178 -11.12 6.44 -4.54
N GLY A 179 -10.15 6.01 -3.73
CA GLY A 179 -9.93 6.56 -2.40
C GLY A 179 -9.03 7.81 -2.50
N GLU A 180 -9.26 8.79 -1.65
CA GLU A 180 -8.41 10.00 -1.50
C GLU A 180 -6.96 9.63 -1.20
N GLY A 181 -5.99 10.08 -2.00
CA GLY A 181 -4.59 9.64 -1.87
C GLY A 181 -4.23 8.39 -2.67
N THR A 182 -5.18 7.78 -3.40
CA THR A 182 -4.91 6.75 -4.41
C THR A 182 -5.19 7.29 -5.81
N GLY A 183 -4.12 7.52 -6.59
CA GLY A 183 -4.22 7.81 -8.02
C GLY A 183 -3.97 9.26 -8.44
N GLY A 184 -3.87 9.44 -9.75
CA GLY A 184 -3.54 10.70 -10.43
C GLY A 184 -2.22 10.59 -11.20
N PRO A 185 -2.02 11.37 -12.27
CA PRO A 185 -0.70 11.47 -12.90
C PRO A 185 0.29 11.94 -11.84
N ALA A 186 1.32 11.14 -11.57
CA ALA A 186 2.45 11.53 -10.77
C ALA A 186 3.72 11.20 -11.54
N GLU A 187 4.68 12.10 -11.53
CA GLU A 187 6.02 11.77 -11.97
C GLU A 187 6.71 10.94 -10.89
N LEU A 188 7.73 10.16 -11.29
CA LEU A 188 8.58 9.46 -10.37
C LEU A 188 9.22 10.47 -9.38
N ASN A 189 9.08 10.24 -8.08
CA ASN A 189 9.54 11.18 -7.07
C ASN A 189 10.18 10.46 -5.87
N TRP A 190 11.49 10.18 -6.01
CA TRP A 190 12.27 9.53 -4.96
C TRP A 190 12.46 10.40 -3.71
N THR A 191 12.42 11.73 -3.83
CA THR A 191 12.50 12.63 -2.68
C THR A 191 11.27 12.46 -1.78
N ALA A 192 10.07 12.53 -2.34
CA ALA A 192 8.83 12.32 -1.59
C ALA A 192 8.74 10.91 -1.01
N PHE A 193 9.25 9.91 -1.74
CA PHE A 193 9.38 8.54 -1.24
C PHE A 193 10.27 8.45 0.00
N THR A 194 11.49 9.00 -0.06
CA THR A 194 12.45 8.95 1.06
C THR A 194 11.95 9.76 2.25
N GLU A 195 11.36 10.94 2.03
CA GLU A 195 10.78 11.76 3.10
C GLU A 195 9.66 11.03 3.84
N TRP A 196 8.71 10.42 3.11
CA TRP A 196 7.66 9.60 3.72
C TRP A 196 8.25 8.44 4.50
N LEU A 197 9.18 7.70 3.89
CA LEU A 197 9.78 6.52 4.48
C LEU A 197 10.51 6.84 5.80
N THR A 198 11.30 7.92 5.81
CA THR A 198 11.96 8.42 7.03
C THR A 198 10.91 8.78 8.09
N GLN A 199 9.90 9.59 7.74
CA GLN A 199 8.85 9.95 8.71
C GLN A 199 8.12 8.73 9.26
N PHE A 200 7.83 7.75 8.41
CA PHE A 200 7.17 6.50 8.78
C PHE A 200 8.02 5.69 9.77
N LEU A 201 9.29 5.45 9.46
CA LEU A 201 10.19 4.64 10.29
C LEU A 201 10.54 5.30 11.62
N PHE A 202 10.65 6.62 11.67
CA PHE A 202 10.89 7.39 12.91
C PHE A 202 9.61 7.66 13.71
N GLY A 203 8.44 7.48 13.09
CA GLY A 203 7.14 7.71 13.72
C GLY A 203 6.94 6.92 15.02
N THR A 204 6.14 7.47 15.93
CA THR A 204 5.81 6.82 17.22
C THR A 204 5.04 5.52 17.04
N GLN A 205 4.30 5.38 15.94
CA GLN A 205 3.59 4.15 15.59
C GLN A 205 4.55 2.97 15.36
N GLN A 206 5.79 3.25 14.93
CA GLN A 206 6.83 2.23 14.71
C GLN A 206 7.80 2.08 15.87
N ALA A 207 7.47 2.62 17.04
CA ALA A 207 8.28 2.42 18.24
C ALA A 207 8.39 0.93 18.61
N ASP A 208 7.34 0.14 18.39
CA ASP A 208 7.36 -1.28 18.71
C ASP A 208 8.29 -2.08 17.79
N VAL A 209 8.24 -1.80 16.48
CA VAL A 209 9.16 -2.35 15.47
C VAL A 209 10.62 -2.11 15.87
N ARG A 210 10.97 -0.85 16.17
CA ARG A 210 12.32 -0.49 16.61
C ARG A 210 12.72 -1.20 17.90
N ARG A 211 11.82 -1.27 18.88
CA ARG A 211 12.05 -1.95 20.17
C ARG A 211 12.32 -3.44 19.98
N LYS A 212 11.53 -4.14 19.15
CA LYS A 212 11.70 -5.57 18.88
C LYS A 212 13.02 -5.84 18.17
N LEU A 213 13.34 -5.07 17.13
CA LEU A 213 14.62 -5.19 16.42
C LEU A 213 15.81 -4.92 17.35
N ALA A 214 15.76 -3.89 18.18
CA ALA A 214 16.81 -3.61 19.16
C ALA A 214 17.02 -4.77 20.14
N ALA A 215 15.93 -5.40 20.60
CA ALA A 215 15.99 -6.50 21.56
C ALA A 215 16.74 -7.75 21.03
N THR A 216 16.86 -7.89 19.70
CA THR A 216 17.61 -9.00 19.08
C THR A 216 19.13 -8.90 19.28
N ASN A 217 19.66 -7.68 19.47
CA ASN A 217 21.10 -7.38 19.43
C ASN A 217 21.83 -7.93 18.19
N ALA A 218 21.11 -8.22 17.11
CA ALA A 218 21.72 -8.74 15.88
C ALA A 218 22.42 -7.63 15.10
N GLU A 219 23.44 -7.99 14.33
CA GLU A 219 24.14 -7.08 13.41
C GLU A 219 23.22 -6.71 12.23
N GLU A 220 22.45 -7.68 11.73
CA GLU A 220 21.46 -7.47 10.69
C GLU A 220 20.04 -7.39 11.25
N ARG A 221 19.45 -6.20 11.14
CA ARG A 221 18.10 -5.86 11.59
C ARG A 221 17.35 -5.21 10.44
N HIS A 222 16.40 -5.95 9.88
CA HIS A 222 15.66 -5.53 8.69
C HIS A 222 14.30 -4.95 9.08
N ALA A 223 13.94 -3.81 8.52
CA ALA A 223 12.55 -3.40 8.45
C ALA A 223 11.98 -3.78 7.09
N PHE A 224 10.85 -4.48 7.06
CA PHE A 224 10.12 -4.79 5.84
C PHE A 224 8.81 -4.02 5.80
N VAL A 225 8.75 -2.98 4.96
CA VAL A 225 7.64 -2.03 4.89
C VAL A 225 6.74 -2.34 3.69
N GLY A 226 5.47 -2.62 3.96
CA GLY A 226 4.42 -2.65 2.95
C GLY A 226 3.84 -1.25 2.75
N ALA A 227 4.18 -0.61 1.64
CA ALA A 227 3.48 0.56 1.16
C ALA A 227 2.09 0.14 0.68
N SER A 228 1.06 0.77 1.22
CA SER A 228 -0.32 0.43 0.92
C SER A 228 -1.04 1.61 0.29
N PHE A 229 -2.34 1.47 0.06
CA PHE A 229 -3.22 2.54 -0.38
C PHE A 229 -3.25 3.76 0.57
N SER A 230 -2.79 3.64 1.82
CA SER A 230 -2.68 4.77 2.76
C SER A 230 -1.36 5.53 2.61
N THR A 231 -0.40 4.96 1.90
CA THR A 231 0.89 5.60 1.61
C THR A 231 0.66 6.80 0.69
N PRO A 232 1.31 7.95 0.93
CA PRO A 232 1.22 9.11 0.05
C PRO A 232 1.45 8.72 -1.41
N TRP A 233 0.56 9.17 -2.30
CA TRP A 233 0.54 8.72 -3.70
C TRP A 233 1.91 8.82 -4.39
N ALA A 234 2.66 9.90 -4.19
CA ALA A 234 3.98 10.07 -4.79
C ALA A 234 4.99 8.98 -4.35
N ALA A 235 4.94 8.56 -3.08
CA ALA A 235 5.77 7.48 -2.56
C ALA A 235 5.29 6.12 -3.09
N TYR A 236 3.98 5.86 -3.03
CA TYR A 236 3.40 4.61 -3.52
C TYR A 236 3.62 4.42 -5.03
N HIS A 237 3.43 5.47 -5.82
CA HIS A 237 3.61 5.48 -7.27
C HIS A 237 5.06 5.27 -7.70
N SER A 238 6.03 5.77 -6.92
CA SER A 238 7.45 5.53 -7.18
C SER A 238 7.84 4.04 -7.13
N LEU A 239 7.01 3.20 -6.51
CA LEU A 239 7.15 1.74 -6.48
C LEU A 239 6.34 1.02 -7.58
N SER A 240 5.86 1.73 -8.60
CA SER A 240 5.21 1.09 -9.76
C SER A 240 6.19 0.19 -10.52
N ASP A 241 5.67 -0.92 -11.06
CA ASP A 241 6.44 -1.83 -11.93
C ASP A 241 6.81 -1.18 -13.29
N ASP A 242 6.20 -0.03 -13.62
CA ASP A 242 6.52 0.75 -14.81
C ASP A 242 7.90 1.44 -14.71
N TYR A 243 8.42 1.59 -13.49
CA TYR A 243 9.72 2.21 -13.23
C TYR A 243 10.81 1.16 -12.99
N ARG A 244 12.03 1.49 -13.44
CA ARG A 244 13.25 0.68 -13.22
C ARG A 244 14.29 1.42 -12.41
N GLU A 245 14.16 2.73 -12.33
CA GLU A 245 14.95 3.62 -11.51
C GLU A 245 14.85 3.22 -10.03
N LEU A 246 15.87 3.57 -9.27
CA LEU A 246 15.98 3.35 -7.83
C LEU A 246 16.33 4.69 -7.17
N PRO A 247 16.02 4.89 -5.88
CA PRO A 247 16.55 6.03 -5.16
C PRO A 247 18.09 6.00 -5.20
N THR A 248 18.70 7.17 -5.36
CA THR A 248 20.17 7.31 -5.38
C THR A 248 20.73 7.63 -4.00
N GLU A 249 19.93 8.19 -3.12
CA GLU A 249 20.33 8.60 -1.77
C GLU A 249 20.19 7.45 -0.79
N HIS A 250 21.09 7.40 0.19
CA HIS A 250 20.98 6.49 1.32
C HIS A 250 19.77 6.89 2.18
N PRO A 251 18.91 5.93 2.60
CA PRO A 251 17.82 6.24 3.50
C PRO A 251 18.36 6.67 4.86
N GLU A 252 17.67 7.61 5.49
CA GLU A 252 17.86 7.89 6.91
C GLU A 252 17.10 6.83 7.71
N LEU A 253 17.83 6.03 8.48
CA LEU A 253 17.26 4.93 9.27
C LEU A 253 17.43 5.17 10.78
N PRO A 254 16.44 4.78 11.60
CA PRO A 254 16.65 4.63 13.03
C PRO A 254 17.81 3.66 13.32
N ALA A 255 18.55 3.89 14.40
CA ALA A 255 19.75 3.10 14.74
C ALA A 255 19.47 1.59 14.92
N GLU A 256 18.23 1.25 15.25
CA GLU A 256 17.76 -0.12 15.41
C GLU A 256 17.58 -0.87 14.08
N ILE A 257 17.60 -0.17 12.94
CA ILE A 257 17.38 -0.74 11.60
C ILE A 257 18.68 -0.59 10.80
N THR A 258 19.21 -1.71 10.31
CA THR A 258 20.42 -1.71 9.46
C THR A 258 20.11 -2.00 8.00
N HIS A 259 18.98 -2.65 7.71
CA HIS A 259 18.57 -3.03 6.37
C HIS A 259 17.10 -2.68 6.15
N LEU A 260 16.73 -2.37 4.90
CA LEU A 260 15.37 -1.94 4.59
C LEU A 260 14.82 -2.66 3.36
N TRP A 261 13.54 -2.99 3.40
CA TRP A 261 12.73 -3.44 2.28
C TRP A 261 11.48 -2.59 2.21
N VAL A 262 11.09 -2.17 1.00
CA VAL A 262 9.84 -1.45 0.77
C VAL A 262 9.13 -2.06 -0.42
N TRP A 263 7.87 -2.44 -0.21
CA TRP A 263 7.06 -3.10 -1.22
C TRP A 263 5.71 -2.42 -1.37
N SER A 264 5.40 -1.96 -2.58
CA SER A 264 4.02 -1.62 -2.95
C SER A 264 3.20 -2.90 -3.05
N TYR A 265 2.49 -3.23 -1.98
CA TYR A 265 1.81 -4.52 -1.85
C TYR A 265 0.29 -4.37 -1.98
N PRO A 266 -0.41 -5.25 -2.73
CA PRO A 266 0.08 -6.47 -3.38
C PRO A 266 0.53 -6.31 -4.85
N LEU A 267 0.45 -5.11 -5.42
CA LEU A 267 0.40 -4.95 -6.88
C LEU A 267 1.62 -4.28 -7.51
N GLY A 268 2.65 -3.94 -6.74
CA GLY A 268 3.80 -3.21 -7.25
C GLY A 268 5.13 -3.82 -6.86
N ARG A 269 6.18 -3.02 -7.08
CA ARG A 269 7.58 -3.43 -6.97
C ARG A 269 8.02 -3.49 -5.52
N CYS A 270 8.85 -4.48 -5.22
CA CYS A 270 9.65 -4.52 -4.00
C CYS A 270 11.05 -3.98 -4.30
N ILE A 271 11.56 -3.09 -3.47
CA ILE A 271 12.95 -2.65 -3.48
C ILE A 271 13.56 -2.88 -2.10
N ALA A 272 14.88 -2.99 -2.05
CA ALA A 272 15.61 -3.12 -0.81
C ALA A 272 16.82 -2.18 -0.79
N TRP A 273 17.22 -1.76 0.40
CA TRP A 273 18.45 -1.02 0.64
C TRP A 273 19.27 -1.71 1.70
N PHE A 274 20.51 -2.05 1.36
CA PHE A 274 21.50 -2.64 2.26
C PHE A 274 22.69 -1.67 2.37
N PRO A 275 23.38 -1.62 3.53
CA PRO A 275 24.45 -0.65 3.77
C PRO A 275 25.61 -0.77 2.77
N ASP A 276 25.95 -1.99 2.37
CA ASP A 276 27.07 -2.26 1.48
C ASP A 276 26.68 -2.29 -0.02
N ASP A 277 25.40 -2.53 -0.33
CA ASP A 277 24.93 -2.66 -1.73
C ASP A 277 24.15 -1.44 -2.24
N GLY A 278 23.70 -0.56 -1.35
CA GLY A 278 22.76 0.51 -1.69
C GLY A 278 21.37 -0.03 -2.05
N TRP A 279 20.62 0.74 -2.85
CA TRP A 279 19.30 0.35 -3.32
C TRP A 279 19.36 -0.68 -4.45
N PHE A 280 18.49 -1.69 -4.42
CA PHE A 280 18.32 -2.66 -5.49
C PHE A 280 16.89 -3.20 -5.58
N ASP A 281 16.58 -3.81 -6.72
CA ASP A 281 15.35 -4.58 -6.93
C ASP A 281 15.65 -6.07 -6.71
N PRO A 282 15.13 -6.70 -5.65
CA PRO A 282 15.37 -8.11 -5.35
C PRO A 282 14.94 -9.04 -6.50
N SER A 283 13.96 -8.65 -7.31
CA SER A 283 13.49 -9.46 -8.45
C SER A 283 14.52 -9.69 -9.55
N THR A 284 15.56 -8.87 -9.57
CA THR A 284 16.70 -9.00 -10.49
C THR A 284 17.81 -9.89 -9.93
N ARG A 285 17.71 -10.34 -8.67
CA ARG A 285 18.79 -11.00 -7.91
C ARG A 285 18.32 -12.21 -7.10
N TRP A 286 17.27 -12.91 -7.50
CA TRP A 286 16.82 -14.09 -6.75
C TRP A 286 17.92 -15.16 -6.67
N ALA A 287 18.23 -15.60 -5.46
CA ALA A 287 19.10 -16.76 -5.22
C ALA A 287 18.38 -18.08 -5.50
N THR A 288 17.04 -18.09 -5.47
CA THR A 288 16.22 -19.28 -5.77
C THR A 288 15.29 -19.04 -6.96
N PRO A 289 14.91 -20.09 -7.72
CA PRO A 289 13.96 -20.00 -8.84
C PRO A 289 12.61 -19.33 -8.52
#